data_AF-A0A382U6M7-F1
#
_entry.id   AF-A0A382U6M7-F1
#
_cell.length_a   1.000
_cell.length_b   1.000
_cell.length_c   1.000
_cell.angle_alpha   90.00
_cell.angle_beta   90.00
_cell.angle_gamma   90.00
#
_symmetry.space_group_name_H-M   'P 1'
#
loop_
_entity.id
_entity.type
_entity.pdbx_description
1 polymer ?
#
loop_
_entity_poly.entity_id
_entity_poly.type
_entity_poly.pdbx_seq_one_letter_code
_entity_poly.pdbx_strand_id
1 'polypeptide(L)'
;MYTGYIDDLRISNIARYSGETFSLPTEAHVADSNTLTLLRMEQSQLNITLPPSPVANDVINIWDIGGQCETNPVHLLGNGKKISSRGVTLNVDDILALDSNSFFATLVYKDTTHGWLLVP
;
A
#
# COMPACT_ATOMS: atom_id res chain seq x y z
N MET A 1 18.86 27.80 -11.77
CA MET A 1 17.82 27.20 -10.92
C MET A 1 17.84 25.70 -11.19
N TYR A 2 17.89 24.86 -10.16
CA TYR A 2 17.82 23.41 -10.33
C TYR A 2 16.37 23.02 -10.64
N THR A 3 16.19 22.16 -11.64
CA THR A 3 14.88 21.64 -12.05
C THR A 3 14.91 20.13 -11.87
N GLY A 4 14.43 19.65 -10.73
CA GLY A 4 14.39 18.23 -10.38
C GLY A 4 13.47 17.99 -9.17
N TYR A 5 13.19 16.71 -8.89
CA TYR A 5 12.37 16.29 -7.76
C TYR A 5 13.25 15.94 -6.55
N ILE A 6 12.74 16.18 -5.35
CA ILE A 6 13.34 15.75 -4.08
C ILE A 6 12.46 14.65 -3.52
N ASP A 7 13.08 13.58 -3.04
CA ASP A 7 12.42 12.47 -2.35
C ASP A 7 13.18 12.13 -1.05
N ASP A 8 12.51 11.44 -0.15
CA ASP A 8 13.02 10.90 1.11
C ASP A 8 13.70 11.96 2.00
N LEU A 9 13.01 13.10 2.17
CA LEU A 9 13.51 14.25 2.93
C LEU A 9 13.40 14.00 4.44
N ARG A 10 14.54 14.04 5.12
CA ARG A 10 14.63 13.93 6.58
C ARG A 10 15.23 15.18 7.23
N ILE A 11 14.56 15.69 8.26
CA ILE A 11 15.03 16.77 9.13
C ILE A 11 15.28 16.20 10.52
N SER A 12 16.40 16.58 11.15
CA SER A 12 16.82 16.00 12.44
C SER A 12 17.47 17.02 13.36
N ASN A 13 17.38 16.76 14.66
CA ASN A 13 18.01 17.60 15.70
C ASN A 13 19.47 17.22 15.98
N ILE A 14 20.03 16.28 15.21
CA ILE A 14 21.45 15.91 15.23
C ILE A 14 22.01 15.93 13.81
N ALA A 15 23.32 16.10 13.69
CA ALA A 15 24.03 15.84 12.44
C ALA A 15 24.04 14.33 12.17
N ARG A 16 23.45 13.90 11.04
CA ARG A 16 23.43 12.48 10.63
C ARG A 16 24.64 12.08 9.80
N TYR A 17 25.19 13.05 9.07
CA TYR A 17 26.38 12.90 8.26
C TYR A 17 27.46 13.81 8.86
N SER A 18 28.30 13.24 9.74
CA SER A 18 29.46 13.91 10.34
C SER A 18 30.73 13.07 10.12
N GLY A 19 31.78 13.62 9.52
CA GLY A 19 33.01 12.90 9.19
C GLY A 19 33.64 13.35 7.87
N GLU A 20 34.77 12.77 7.51
CA GLU A 20 35.46 13.03 6.23
C GLU A 20 34.81 12.28 5.05
N THR A 21 34.08 11.19 5.32
CA THR A 21 33.38 10.37 4.33
C THR A 21 32.00 9.95 4.82
N PHE A 22 31.07 9.74 3.89
CA PHE A 22 29.70 9.29 4.16
C PHE A 22 29.36 8.10 3.27
N SER A 23 28.73 7.07 3.85
CA SER A 23 28.10 6.01 3.09
C SER A 23 26.73 6.47 2.60
N LEU A 24 26.43 6.21 1.33
CA LEU A 24 25.09 6.43 0.80
C LEU A 24 24.11 5.46 1.45
N PRO A 25 22.95 5.92 1.94
CA PRO A 25 21.86 5.03 2.32
C PRO A 25 21.46 4.16 1.12
N THR A 26 21.30 2.86 1.35
CA THR A 26 20.79 1.91 0.36
C THR A 26 19.37 1.45 0.67
N GLU A 27 18.81 1.92 1.78
CA GLU A 27 17.48 1.57 2.29
C GLU A 27 16.70 2.85 2.58
N ALA A 28 15.37 2.76 2.55
CA ALA A 28 14.49 3.88 2.87
C ALA A 28 14.73 4.39 4.29
N HIS A 29 14.71 5.71 4.47
CA HIS A 29 14.90 6.29 5.79
C HIS A 29 13.75 5.90 6.74
N VAL A 30 14.09 5.58 7.99
CA VAL A 30 13.13 5.31 9.08
C VAL A 30 13.23 6.43 10.11
N ALA A 31 12.09 6.85 10.68
CA ALA A 31 12.07 7.84 11.74
C ALA A 31 12.65 7.28 13.04
N ASP A 32 13.49 8.06 13.74
CA ASP A 32 14.01 7.73 15.06
C ASP A 32 13.76 8.90 16.04
N SER A 33 14.21 8.78 17.28
CA SER A 33 14.01 9.80 18.33
C SER A 33 14.62 11.17 18.00
N ASN A 34 15.54 11.21 17.02
CA ASN A 34 16.20 12.42 16.55
C ASN A 34 15.59 12.93 15.22
N THR A 35 14.61 12.22 14.66
CA THR A 35 13.84 12.68 13.49
C THR A 35 12.82 13.70 13.94
N LEU A 36 12.95 14.93 13.45
CA LEU A 36 11.93 15.95 13.59
C LEU A 36 10.85 15.82 12.50
N THR A 37 11.27 15.45 11.29
CA THR A 37 10.37 15.24 10.16
C THR A 37 10.98 14.23 9.20
N LEU A 38 10.14 13.34 8.66
CA LEU A 38 10.50 12.44 7.57
C LEU A 38 9.36 12.47 6.55
N LEU A 39 9.66 12.92 5.34
CA LEU A 39 8.74 12.95 4.21
C LEU A 39 9.26 11.99 3.15
N ARG A 40 8.54 10.89 2.94
CA ARG A 40 8.81 9.92 1.88
C ARG A 40 7.82 10.23 0.77
N MET A 41 8.28 10.90 -0.27
CA MET A 41 7.46 11.47 -1.36
C MET A 41 7.32 10.45 -2.51
N GLU A 42 7.20 9.19 -2.11
CA GLU A 42 7.01 8.02 -2.96
C GLU A 42 5.65 8.10 -3.65
N GLN A 43 5.58 7.64 -4.91
CA GLN A 43 4.43 7.85 -5.76
C GLN A 43 3.26 6.90 -5.43
N SER A 44 2.07 7.50 -5.25
CA SER A 44 0.76 7.00 -5.69
C SER A 44 0.28 5.60 -5.25
N GLN A 45 0.32 5.30 -3.95
CA GLN A 45 -0.47 4.18 -3.44
C GLN A 45 -1.97 4.50 -3.52
N LEU A 46 -2.71 3.79 -4.38
CA LEU A 46 -4.16 3.85 -4.41
C LEU A 46 -4.71 2.90 -3.33
N ASN A 47 -5.16 3.48 -2.22
CA ASN A 47 -5.82 2.74 -1.16
C ASN A 47 -7.34 2.73 -1.37
N ILE A 48 -7.94 1.54 -1.39
CA ILE A 48 -9.38 1.33 -1.40
C ILE A 48 -9.80 0.80 -0.03
N THR A 49 -10.55 1.59 0.73
CA THR A 49 -11.17 1.14 1.98
C THR A 49 -12.43 0.34 1.66
N LEU A 50 -12.49 -0.90 2.12
CA LEU A 50 -13.68 -1.75 1.91
C LEU A 50 -14.86 -1.27 2.79
N PRO A 51 -16.12 -1.44 2.34
CA PRO A 51 -17.30 -1.03 3.09
C PRO A 51 -17.31 -1.57 4.53
N PRO A 52 -17.53 -0.78 5.59
CA PRO A 52 -17.40 -1.22 6.99
C PRO A 52 -18.50 -2.19 7.45
N SER A 53 -19.62 -2.26 6.73
CA SER A 53 -20.76 -3.12 7.06
C SER A 53 -21.30 -3.79 5.80
N PRO A 54 -20.52 -4.67 5.15
CA PRO A 54 -20.95 -5.32 3.94
C PRO A 54 -22.03 -6.36 4.25
N VAL A 55 -22.97 -6.52 3.33
CA VAL A 55 -24.02 -7.54 3.35
C VAL A 55 -23.68 -8.63 2.33
N ALA A 56 -24.12 -9.87 2.59
CA ALA A 56 -23.90 -10.97 1.67
C ALA A 56 -24.32 -10.59 0.25
N ASN A 57 -23.41 -10.83 -0.70
CA ASN A 57 -23.48 -10.50 -2.13
C ASN A 57 -23.19 -9.04 -2.51
N ASP A 58 -22.64 -8.21 -1.62
CA ASP A 58 -22.03 -6.95 -2.05
C ASP A 58 -20.87 -7.22 -3.02
N VAL A 59 -20.77 -6.43 -4.09
CA VAL A 59 -19.80 -6.61 -5.17
C VAL A 59 -18.98 -5.35 -5.40
N ILE A 60 -17.67 -5.51 -5.55
CA ILE A 60 -16.73 -4.46 -5.95
C ILE A 60 -15.91 -4.96 -7.14
N ASN A 61 -15.85 -4.18 -8.21
CA ASN A 61 -15.05 -4.49 -9.40
C ASN A 61 -13.88 -3.51 -9.51
N ILE A 62 -12.69 -4.02 -9.78
CA ILE A 62 -11.45 -3.25 -9.92
C ILE A 62 -10.80 -3.61 -11.24
N TRP A 63 -10.52 -2.58 -12.05
CA TRP A 63 -10.00 -2.72 -13.42
C TRP A 63 -8.74 -1.88 -13.54
N ASP A 64 -7.61 -2.53 -13.79
CA ASP A 64 -6.39 -1.84 -14.20
C ASP A 64 -6.34 -1.79 -15.73
N ILE A 65 -6.94 -0.76 -16.32
CA ILE A 65 -6.87 -0.55 -17.78
C ILE A 65 -5.50 0.02 -18.18
N GLY A 66 -4.86 0.75 -17.27
CA GLY A 66 -3.60 1.48 -17.55
C GLY A 66 -2.35 0.61 -17.50
N GLY A 67 -2.44 -0.59 -16.93
CA GLY A 67 -1.31 -1.52 -16.82
C GLY A 67 -0.19 -0.95 -15.96
N GLN A 68 -0.54 -0.28 -14.85
CA GLN A 68 0.44 0.37 -13.96
C GLN A 68 0.51 -0.27 -12.58
N CYS A 69 -0.28 -1.30 -12.29
CA CYS A 69 -0.34 -1.87 -10.94
C CYS A 69 0.94 -2.60 -10.50
N GLU A 70 1.82 -2.99 -11.43
CA GLU A 70 3.14 -3.54 -11.09
C GLU A 70 4.10 -2.50 -10.49
N THR A 71 4.02 -1.25 -10.94
CA THR A 71 4.82 -0.14 -10.41
C THR A 71 4.08 0.66 -9.35
N ASN A 72 2.74 0.65 -9.38
CA ASN A 72 1.86 1.36 -8.47
C ASN A 72 0.69 0.47 -8.02
N PRO A 73 0.91 -0.48 -7.10
CA PRO A 73 -0.13 -1.43 -6.69
C PRO A 73 -1.36 -0.75 -6.09
N VAL A 74 -2.52 -1.34 -6.33
CA VAL A 74 -3.77 -0.94 -5.66
C VAL A 74 -3.90 -1.72 -4.37
N HIS A 75 -4.02 -1.03 -3.25
CA HIS A 75 -4.07 -1.64 -1.93
C HIS A 75 -5.51 -1.67 -1.42
N LEU A 76 -6.02 -2.85 -1.08
CA LEU A 76 -7.30 -3.00 -0.40
C LEU A 76 -7.06 -2.98 1.09
N LEU A 77 -7.58 -1.95 1.74
CA LEU A 77 -7.54 -1.84 3.19
C LEU A 77 -8.69 -2.67 3.77
N GLY A 78 -8.34 -3.58 4.68
CA GLY A 78 -9.31 -4.38 5.41
C GLY A 78 -10.34 -3.53 6.16
N ASN A 79 -11.56 -4.05 6.25
CA ASN A 79 -12.70 -3.45 6.98
C ASN A 79 -13.01 -4.23 8.27
N GLY A 80 -12.01 -4.90 8.85
CA GLY A 80 -12.23 -5.86 9.94
C GLY A 80 -12.96 -7.13 9.48
N LYS A 81 -12.96 -7.44 8.17
CA LYS A 81 -13.40 -8.72 7.60
C LYS A 81 -12.24 -9.34 6.81
N LYS A 82 -12.24 -10.67 6.73
CA LYS A 82 -11.24 -11.42 5.97
C LYS A 82 -11.30 -11.07 4.49
N ILE A 83 -10.16 -11.16 3.80
CA ILE A 83 -10.07 -11.13 2.34
C ILE A 83 -9.52 -12.48 1.90
N SER A 84 -10.29 -13.23 1.11
CA SER A 84 -9.92 -14.56 0.64
C SER A 84 -9.84 -14.61 -0.87
N SER A 85 -8.79 -15.21 -1.41
CA SER A 85 -8.70 -15.66 -2.79
C SER A 85 -8.72 -17.19 -2.83
N ARG A 86 -8.77 -17.80 -4.01
CA ARG A 86 -8.92 -19.26 -4.16
C ARG A 86 -7.79 -20.03 -3.44
N GLY A 87 -8.08 -20.48 -2.23
CA GLY A 87 -7.17 -21.26 -1.37
C GLY A 87 -6.31 -20.44 -0.39
N VAL A 88 -6.43 -19.11 -0.38
CA VAL A 88 -5.64 -18.23 0.51
C VAL A 88 -6.58 -17.24 1.20
N THR A 89 -6.50 -17.14 2.52
CA THR A 89 -7.28 -16.16 3.30
C THR A 89 -6.33 -15.29 4.10
N LEU A 90 -6.39 -13.99 3.87
CA LEU A 90 -5.70 -12.97 4.65
C LEU A 90 -6.48 -12.65 5.93
N ASN A 91 -5.77 -12.23 6.98
CA ASN A 91 -6.35 -11.82 8.26
C ASN A 91 -7.09 -10.47 8.13
N VAL A 92 -7.85 -10.10 9.16
CA VAL A 92 -8.79 -8.96 9.14
C VAL A 92 -8.15 -7.58 9.02
N ASP A 93 -6.86 -7.47 9.36
CA ASP A 93 -6.07 -6.23 9.29
C ASP A 93 -5.03 -6.26 8.15
N ASP A 94 -4.99 -7.36 7.39
CA ASP A 94 -4.05 -7.51 6.30
C ASP A 94 -4.49 -6.64 5.12
N ILE A 95 -3.49 -6.02 4.46
CA ILE A 95 -3.68 -5.26 3.24
C ILE A 95 -3.43 -6.19 2.05
N LEU A 96 -4.38 -6.27 1.13
CA LEU A 96 -4.15 -6.96 -0.14
C LEU A 96 -3.63 -5.96 -1.17
N ALA A 97 -2.39 -6.12 -1.64
CA ALA A 97 -1.89 -5.41 -2.80
C ALA A 97 -2.31 -6.16 -4.08
N LEU A 98 -2.89 -5.44 -5.02
CA LEU A 98 -3.15 -5.88 -6.38
C LEU A 98 -2.04 -5.28 -7.25
N ASP A 99 -1.08 -6.11 -7.61
CA ASP A 99 0.24 -5.73 -8.14
C ASP A 99 0.53 -6.27 -9.54
N SER A 100 -0.43 -6.96 -10.16
CA SER A 100 -0.31 -7.43 -11.54
C SER A 100 -0.82 -6.36 -12.50
N ASN A 101 -0.11 -6.11 -13.60
CA ASN A 101 -0.59 -5.19 -14.64
C ASN A 101 -1.80 -5.74 -15.41
N SER A 102 -2.66 -4.84 -15.89
CA SER A 102 -3.73 -5.15 -16.84
C SER A 102 -4.73 -6.19 -16.35
N PHE A 103 -5.04 -6.14 -15.05
CA PHE A 103 -5.88 -7.11 -14.39
C PHE A 103 -7.32 -6.63 -14.22
N PHE A 104 -8.21 -7.60 -14.05
CA PHE A 104 -9.57 -7.43 -13.56
C PHE A 104 -9.73 -8.25 -12.29
N ALA A 105 -10.33 -7.65 -11.27
CA ALA A 105 -10.68 -8.33 -10.04
C ALA A 105 -12.11 -8.01 -9.63
N THR A 106 -12.84 -9.05 -9.22
CA THR A 106 -14.12 -8.89 -8.54
C THR A 106 -13.99 -9.34 -7.10
N LEU A 107 -14.42 -8.51 -6.16
CA LEU A 107 -14.62 -8.89 -4.77
C LEU A 107 -16.10 -9.08 -4.53
N VAL A 108 -16.48 -10.22 -3.95
CA VAL A 108 -17.84 -10.50 -3.49
C VAL A 108 -17.83 -10.76 -2.00
N TYR A 109 -18.58 -10.00 -1.21
CA TYR A 109 -18.72 -10.31 0.21
C TYR A 109 -19.64 -11.51 0.40
N LYS A 110 -19.16 -12.59 1.03
CA LYS A 110 -19.95 -13.81 1.23
C LYS A 110 -20.67 -13.80 2.58
N ASP A 111 -19.92 -13.79 3.67
CA ASP A 111 -20.42 -13.81 5.04
C ASP A 111 -19.30 -13.48 6.05
N THR A 112 -19.58 -13.48 7.35
CA THR A 112 -18.60 -13.20 8.40
C THR A 112 -17.51 -14.27 8.53
N THR A 113 -17.78 -15.50 8.09
CA THR A 113 -16.85 -16.63 8.21
C THR A 113 -15.77 -16.57 7.12
N HIS A 114 -16.18 -16.22 5.89
CA HIS A 114 -15.35 -16.23 4.69
C HIS A 114 -14.86 -14.84 4.25
N GLY A 115 -15.60 -13.78 4.59
CA GLY A 115 -15.26 -12.40 4.27
C GLY A 115 -15.49 -12.04 2.79
N TRP A 116 -14.65 -11.14 2.28
CA TRP A 116 -14.56 -10.78 0.86
C TRP A 116 -13.87 -11.88 0.07
N LEU A 117 -14.50 -12.34 -0.99
CA LEU A 117 -13.95 -13.34 -1.91
C LEU A 117 -13.49 -12.67 -3.19
N LEU A 118 -12.20 -12.80 -3.51
CA LEU A 118 -11.65 -12.46 -4.81
C LEU A 118 -12.02 -13.57 -5.80
N VAL A 119 -12.85 -13.23 -6.78
CA VAL A 119 -13.25 -14.13 -7.86
C VAL A 119 -12.67 -13.61 -9.19
N PRO A 120 -12.10 -14.50 -10.01
CA PRO A 120 -11.61 -14.16 -11.35
C PRO A 120 -12.77 -13.79 -12.29
#